data_AF-A0A645DX38-F1
#
_entry.id   AF-A0A645DX38-F1
#
_cell.length_a   1.000
_cell.length_b   1.000
_cell.length_c   1.000
_cell.angle_alpha   90.00
_cell.angle_beta   90.00
_cell.angle_gamma   90.00
#
_symmetry.space_group_name_H-M   'P 1'
#
loop_
_entity.id
_entity.type
_entity.pdbx_description
1 polymer ?
#
loop_
_entity_poly.entity_id
_entity_poly.type
_entity_poly.pdbx_seq_one_letter_code
_entity_poly.pdbx_strand_id
1 'polypeptide(L)' 'MELEAGTFYVKELLVPIFIDGKQVYESPQTMDIQAFCNSEKKSLWDEHLRLNNPHIVPVDLSEKLSQLKNRLIDEMSTN' A
#
# COMPACT_ATOMS: atom_id res chain seq x y z
N MET A 1 3.93 -12.81 -10.23
CA MET A 1 5.33 -12.36 -10.11
C MET A 1 5.99 -13.37 -9.20
N GLU A 2 6.94 -14.14 -9.72
CA GLU A 2 7.68 -15.12 -8.92
C GLU A 2 8.89 -14.41 -8.32
N LEU A 3 9.04 -14.49 -7.00
CA LEU A 3 10.20 -13.95 -6.28
C LEU A 3 11.08 -15.11 -5.85
N GLU A 4 12.38 -14.91 -5.86
CA GLU A 4 13.33 -15.90 -5.34
C GLU A 4 13.16 -16.06 -3.82
N ALA A 5 13.38 -17.27 -3.32
CA ALA A 5 13.23 -17.55 -1.89
C ALA A 5 14.16 -16.66 -1.05
N GLY A 6 13.61 -16.04 0.00
CA GLY A 6 14.34 -15.13 0.88
C GLY A 6 14.50 -13.71 0.33
N THR A 7 13.88 -13.39 -0.80
CA THR A 7 13.92 -12.05 -1.40
C THR A 7 12.59 -11.32 -1.30
N PHE A 8 12.65 -10.00 -1.32
CA PHE A 8 11.50 -9.12 -1.41
C PHE A 8 11.89 -7.87 -2.19
N TYR A 9 10.89 -7.13 -2.67
CA TYR A 9 11.07 -5.77 -3.17
C TYR A 9 10.14 -4.84 -2.42
N VAL A 10 10.47 -3.55 -2.43
CA VAL A 10 9.66 -2.50 -1.82
C VAL A 10 9.18 -1.57 -2.92
N LYS A 11 7.90 -1.18 -2.86
CA LYS A 11 7.27 -0.28 -3.83
C LYS A 11 6.62 0.87 -3.08
N GLU A 12 7.01 2.10 -3.42
CA GLU A 12 6.31 3.29 -2.94
C GLU A 12 4.93 3.35 -3.61
N LEU A 13 3.87 3.34 -2.82
CA LEU A 13 2.49 3.33 -3.33
C LEU A 13 1.96 4.74 -3.59
N LEU A 14 2.35 5.70 -2.76
CA LEU A 14 1.91 7.09 -2.89
C LEU A 14 2.84 7.84 -3.84
N VAL A 15 2.35 8.07 -5.05
CA VAL A 15 3.05 8.88 -6.05
C VAL A 15 2.47 10.29 -6.11
N PRO A 16 3.31 11.34 -6.24
CA PRO A 16 2.83 12.71 -6.30
C PRO A 16 2.06 12.94 -7.61
N ILE A 17 0.82 13.44 -7.49
CA ILE A 17 0.00 13.85 -8.64
C ILE A 17 0.15 15.34 -8.92
N PHE A 18 0.20 16.14 -7.84
CA PHE A 18 0.39 17.58 -7.89
C PHE A 18 1.50 18.01 -6.93
N ILE A 19 2.35 18.93 -7.37
CA ILE A 19 3.37 19.58 -6.54
C ILE A 19 3.23 21.09 -6.76
N ASP A 20 3.05 21.85 -5.68
CA ASP A 20 2.88 23.31 -5.71
C ASP A 20 1.81 23.79 -6.71
N GLY A 21 0.68 23.06 -6.77
CA GLY A 21 -0.43 23.36 -7.68
C GLY A 21 -0.18 22.97 -9.14
N LYS A 22 0.97 22.39 -9.50
CA LYS A 22 1.28 21.91 -10.85
C LYS A 22 1.06 20.41 -10.93
N GLN A 23 0.35 19.95 -11.97
CA GLN A 23 0.21 18.53 -12.26
C GLN A 23 1.57 17.97 -12.72
N VAL A 24 2.09 16.98 -12.00
CA VAL A 24 3.37 16.31 -12.30
C VAL A 24 3.20 14.84 -12.72
N TYR A 25 1.96 14.34 -12.68
CA TYR A 25 1.61 12.98 -13.07
C TYR A 25 0.82 12.98 -14.37
N GLU A 26 1.18 12.06 -15.27
CA GLU A 26 0.43 11.81 -16.50
C GLU A 26 -0.60 10.71 -16.25
N SER A 27 -1.88 11.01 -16.53
CA SER A 27 -2.95 10.03 -16.34
C SER A 27 -2.90 8.97 -17.44
N PRO A 28 -2.77 7.68 -17.10
CA PRO A 28 -2.72 6.61 -18.07
C PRO A 28 -4.09 6.40 -18.74
N GLN A 29 -4.09 5.73 -19.90
CA GLN A 29 -5.35 5.40 -20.58
C GLN A 29 -6.13 4.36 -19.79
N THR A 30 -7.46 4.35 -19.96
CA THR A 30 -8.36 3.45 -19.21
C THR A 30 -7.98 1.97 -19.33
N MET A 31 -7.56 1.54 -20.52
CA MET A 31 -7.17 0.15 -20.74
C MET A 31 -5.84 -0.20 -20.07
N ASP A 32 -4.92 0.76 -19.95
CA ASP A 32 -3.67 0.58 -19.22
C ASP A 32 -3.93 0.44 -17.71
N ILE A 33 -4.89 1.21 -17.17
CA ILE A 33 -5.34 1.10 -15.77
C ILE A 33 -5.93 -0.30 -15.52
N GLN A 34 -6.77 -0.80 -16.43
CA GLN A 34 -7.34 -2.14 -16.31
C GLN A 34 -6.24 -3.22 -16.35
N ALA A 35 -5.31 -3.11 -17.29
CA ALA A 35 -4.20 -4.04 -17.43
C ALA A 35 -3.33 -4.07 -16.16
N PHE A 36 -3.01 -2.90 -15.62
CA PHE A 36 -2.27 -2.75 -14.37
C PHE A 36 -3.00 -3.37 -13.18
N CYS A 37 -4.30 -3.10 -13.03
CA CYS A 37 -5.12 -3.73 -11.97
C CYS A 37 -5.13 -5.26 -12.10
N ASN A 38 -5.24 -5.79 -13.32
CA ASN A 38 -5.17 -7.23 -13.56
C ASN A 38 -3.80 -7.82 -13.25
N SER A 39 -2.69 -7.10 -13.49
CA SER A 39 -1.36 -7.58 -13.10
C SER A 39 -1.14 -7.55 -11.59
N GLU A 40 -1.57 -6.50 -10.89
CA GLU A 40 -1.41 -6.39 -9.42
C GLU A 40 -2.30 -7.41 -8.69
N LYS A 41 -3.50 -7.74 -9.21
CA LYS A 41 -4.30 -8.83 -8.64
C LYS A 41 -3.56 -10.17 -8.67
N LYS A 42 -2.75 -10.42 -9.70
CA LYS A 42 -1.92 -11.63 -9.80
C LYS A 42 -0.72 -11.65 -8.84
N SER A 43 -0.40 -10.54 -8.16
CA SER A 43 0.62 -10.53 -7.12
C SER A 43 0.05 -10.81 -5.72
N LEU A 44 -1.27 -10.79 -5.55
CA LEU A 44 -1.92 -11.20 -4.31
C LEU A 44 -2.01 -12.73 -4.23
N TRP A 45 -1.98 -13.26 -3.02
CA TRP A 45 -2.24 -14.69 -2.79
C TRP A 45 -3.74 -15.00 -2.90
N ASP A 46 -4.06 -16.21 -3.35
CA ASP A 46 -5.42 -16.65 -3.64
C ASP A 46 -6.36 -16.54 -2.42
N GLU A 47 -5.83 -16.70 -1.20
CA GLU A 47 -6.58 -16.62 0.05
C GLU A 47 -7.19 -15.24 0.29
N HIS A 48 -6.50 -14.18 -0.16
CA HIS A 48 -6.97 -12.80 -0.09
C HIS A 48 -8.00 -12.48 -1.19
N LEU A 49 -8.02 -13.25 -2.27
CA LEU A 49 -8.93 -13.06 -3.42
C LEU A 49 -10.26 -13.81 -3.27
N ARG A 50 -10.44 -14.59 -2.20
CA ARG A 50 -11.68 -15.34 -1.95
C ARG A 50 -12.88 -14.40 -1.81
N LEU A 51 -13.97 -14.72 -2.51
CA LEU A 51 -15.22 -13.94 -2.42
C LEU A 51 -15.90 -14.05 -1.05
N ASN A 52 -15.79 -15.22 -0.42
CA ASN A 52 -16.35 -15.51 0.90
C ASN A 52 -15.20 -15.70 1.89
N ASN A 53 -15.25 -14.99 3.01
CA ASN A 53 -14.25 -15.03 4.08
C ASN A 53 -12.79 -14.86 3.57
N PRO A 54 -12.48 -13.73 2.89
CA PRO A 54 -11.12 -13.45 2.45
C PRO A 54 -10.14 -13.38 3.64
N HIS A 55 -8.90 -13.77 3.41
CA HIS A 55 -7.86 -13.57 4.40
C HIS A 55 -7.53 -12.07 4.55
N ILE A 56 -7.20 -11.62 5.76
CA ILE A 56 -6.92 -10.21 6.04
C ILE A 56 -5.52 -9.88 5.52
N VAL A 57 -5.42 -8.90 4.62
CA VAL A 57 -4.13 -8.35 4.19
C VAL A 57 -3.51 -7.58 5.37
N PRO A 58 -2.32 -7.97 5.86
CA PRO A 58 -1.70 -7.29 6.98
C PRO A 58 -1.27 -5.88 6.57
N VAL A 59 -1.50 -4.91 7.46
CA VAL A 59 -1.03 -3.53 7.30
C VAL A 59 -0.31 -3.16 8.60
N ASP A 60 1.02 -3.10 8.52
CA ASP A 60 1.87 -2.85 9.67
C ASP A 60 2.35 -1.41 9.74
N LEU A 61 2.63 -0.96 10.96
CA LEU A 61 3.30 0.30 11.21
C LEU A 61 4.80 0.05 11.31
N SER A 62 5.58 0.96 10.71
CA SER A 62 7.00 1.02 11.06
C SER A 62 7.16 1.28 12.55
N GLU A 63 8.25 0.76 13.13
CA GLU A 63 8.55 0.93 14.55
C GLU A 63 8.48 2.40 14.98
N LYS A 64 9.12 3.28 14.19
CA LYS A 64 9.13 4.73 14.43
C LYS A 64 7.72 5.33 14.46
N LEU A 65 6.83 4.91 13.55
CA LEU A 65 5.47 5.42 13.48
C LEU A 65 4.61 4.90 14.63
N SER A 66 4.79 3.63 15.02
CA SER A 66 4.11 3.04 16.17
C SER A 66 4.50 3.76 17.48
N GLN A 67 5.79 4.01 17.69
CA GLN A 67 6.28 4.78 18.83
C GLN A 67 5.75 6.21 18.86
N LEU A 68 5.71 6.88 17.70
CA LEU A 68 5.11 8.21 17.57
C LEU A 68 3.63 8.20 17.97
N LYS A 69 2.85 7.23 17.47
CA LYS A 69 1.43 7.10 17.80
C LYS A 69 1.22 6.97 19.31
N ASN A 70 1.94 6.05 19.95
CA ASN A 70 1.77 5.79 21.39
C ASN A 70 2.13 7.03 22.22
N ARG A 71 3.26 7.68 21.92
CA ARG A 71 3.65 8.92 22.58
C ARG A 71 2.58 10.01 22.50
N LEU A 72 1.99 10.23 21.33
CA LEU A 72 0.93 11.23 21.17
C LEU A 72 -0.34 10.89 21.97
N ILE A 73 -0.68 9.60 22.08
CA ILE A 73 -1.81 9.14 22.89
C ILE A 73 -1.53 9.39 24.38
N ASP A 74 -0.33 9.08 24.85
CA ASP A 74 0.08 9.28 26.24
C ASP A 74 0.05 10.78 26.62
N GLU A 75 0.56 11.65 25.73
CA GLU A 75 0.56 13.11 25.91
C GLU A 75 -0.87 13.67 26.05
N MET A 76 -1.83 13.16 25.28
CA MET A 76 -3.22 13.60 25.35
C MET A 76 -4.00 13.02 26.53
N SER A 77 -3.60 11.84 27.04
CA SER A 77 -4.31 11.15 28.13
C SER A 77 -3.90 11.65 29.52
N THR A 78 -2.82 12.43 29.61
CA THR A 78 -2.27 12.95 30.88
C THR A 78 -2.75 14.39 31.17
N ASN A 79 -3.79 14.87 30.48
CA ASN A 79 -4.50 16.13 30.80
C ASN A 79 -5.92 15.87 31.31
#